data_AF-A0A962LMN6-F1
#
_entry.id   AF-A0A962LMN6-F1
#
_cell.length_a   1.000
_cell.length_b   1.000
_cell.length_c   1.000
_cell.angle_alpha   90.00
_cell.angle_beta   90.00
_cell.angle_gamma   90.00
#
_symmetry.space_group_name_H-M   'P 1'
#
loop_
_entity.id
_entity.type
_entity.pdbx_description
1 polymer ?
#
loop_
_entity_poly.entity_id
_entity_poly.type
_entity_poly.pdbx_seq_one_letter_code
_entity_poly.pdbx_strand_id
1 'polypeptide(L)'
;MSMMKEFKEFAVKGNVVDMAVGIIIGAAFGKIITALVSGVIMPPIGVLVGGVDFSDLAFTIKEAVGEAPPVVISYGSFIQTVIDFTIIAFAIFMVIKGINSLKRKEEEAPKAPPAPSVEETLLTEIRDLLKSQSK
;
A
#
# COMPACT_ATOMS: atom_id res chain seq x y z
N MET A 1 -13.12 10.57 -35.33
CA MET A 1 -14.36 10.65 -34.53
C MET A 1 -14.22 11.86 -33.61
N SER A 2 -15.18 12.21 -32.75
CA SER A 2 -14.95 13.33 -31.79
C SER A 2 -13.88 12.89 -30.78
N MET A 3 -12.87 13.73 -30.51
CA MET A 3 -11.80 13.49 -29.52
C MET A 3 -12.34 13.01 -28.16
N MET A 4 -13.55 13.42 -27.80
CA MET A 4 -14.21 12.99 -26.56
C MET A 4 -14.60 11.49 -26.56
N LYS A 5 -14.96 10.93 -27.72
CA LYS A 5 -15.20 9.48 -27.87
C LYS A 5 -13.90 8.69 -27.82
N GLU A 6 -12.85 9.16 -28.49
CA GLU A 6 -11.53 8.53 -28.49
C GLU A 6 -10.88 8.56 -27.10
N PHE A 7 -11.07 9.66 -26.34
CA PHE A 7 -10.64 9.76 -24.95
C PHE A 7 -11.43 8.82 -24.03
N LYS A 8 -12.76 8.70 -24.21
CA LYS A 8 -13.58 7.76 -23.43
C LYS A 8 -13.19 6.31 -23.73
N GLU A 9 -12.95 5.94 -24.99
CA GLU A 9 -12.48 4.60 -25.35
C GLU A 9 -11.07 4.30 -24.81
N PHE A 10 -10.18 5.29 -24.79
CA PHE A 10 -8.87 5.17 -24.16
C PHE A 10 -8.97 4.99 -22.63
N ALA A 11 -9.77 5.83 -21.97
CA ALA A 11 -9.94 5.83 -20.52
C ALA A 11 -10.66 4.59 -19.99
N VAL A 12 -11.53 3.97 -20.79
CA VAL A 12 -12.30 2.76 -20.41
C VAL A 12 -11.51 1.47 -20.68
N LYS A 13 -10.27 1.53 -21.21
CA LYS A 13 -9.38 0.37 -21.18
C LYS A 13 -9.11 0.01 -19.72
N GLY A 14 -9.73 -1.08 -19.23
CA GLY A 14 -9.86 -1.42 -17.81
C GLY A 14 -8.57 -1.31 -16.99
N ASN A 15 -7.42 -1.62 -17.58
CA ASN A 15 -6.11 -1.49 -16.93
C ASN A 15 -5.80 -0.05 -16.45
N VAL A 16 -6.24 1.00 -17.18
CA VAL A 16 -5.98 2.40 -16.82
C VAL A 16 -6.83 2.84 -15.63
N VAL A 17 -8.09 2.39 -15.57
CA VAL A 17 -9.00 2.71 -14.47
C VAL A 17 -8.53 2.06 -13.18
N ASP A 18 -8.20 0.76 -13.21
CA ASP A 18 -7.72 0.04 -12.03
C ASP A 18 -6.39 0.59 -11.52
N MET A 19 -5.49 0.96 -12.44
CA MET A 19 -4.23 1.64 -12.11
C MET A 19 -4.48 3.01 -11.47
N ALA A 20 -5.41 3.81 -12.01
CA ALA A 20 -5.75 5.12 -11.45
C ALA A 20 -6.34 5.01 -10.04
N VAL A 21 -7.24 4.04 -9.83
CA VAL A 21 -7.82 3.76 -8.51
C VAL A 21 -6.74 3.31 -7.54
N GLY A 22 -5.84 2.40 -7.94
CA GLY A 22 -4.72 1.95 -7.12
C GLY A 22 -3.78 3.08 -6.68
N ILE A 23 -3.45 4.00 -7.58
CA ILE A 23 -2.60 5.17 -7.27
C ILE A 23 -3.30 6.13 -6.31
N ILE A 24 -4.58 6.46 -6.55
CA ILE A 24 -5.35 7.38 -5.70
C ILE A 24 -5.51 6.80 -4.29
N ILE A 25 -5.87 5.52 -4.20
CA ILE A 25 -6.00 4.83 -2.91
C ILE A 25 -4.65 4.74 -2.22
N GLY A 26 -3.58 4.39 -2.94
CA GLY A 26 -2.22 4.33 -2.39
C GLY A 26 -1.77 5.67 -1.81
N ALA A 27 -1.99 6.77 -2.53
CA ALA A 27 -1.66 8.12 -2.08
C ALA A 27 -2.48 8.55 -0.84
N ALA A 28 -3.79 8.27 -0.84
CA ALA A 28 -4.66 8.57 0.29
C ALA A 28 -4.31 7.72 1.53
N PHE A 29 -4.05 6.42 1.33
CA PHE A 29 -3.68 5.49 2.40
C PHE A 29 -2.33 5.86 3.02
N GLY A 30 -1.35 6.29 2.21
CA GLY A 30 -0.09 6.83 2.70
C GLY A 30 -0.29 7.97 3.71
N LYS A 31 -1.17 8.93 3.40
CA LYS A 31 -1.50 10.04 4.32
C LYS A 31 -2.13 9.56 5.64
N ILE A 32 -3.00 8.56 5.59
CA ILE A 32 -3.62 7.97 6.79
C ILE A 32 -2.53 7.36 7.69
N ILE A 33 -1.60 6.60 7.11
CA ILE A 33 -0.49 6.02 7.87
C ILE A 33 0.43 7.11 8.42
N THR A 34 0.78 8.12 7.63
CA THR A 34 1.58 9.26 8.11
C THR A 34 0.90 9.95 9.30
N ALA A 35 -0.40 10.22 9.23
CA ALA A 35 -1.15 10.84 10.33
C ALA A 35 -1.21 9.97 11.58
N LEU A 36 -1.33 8.65 11.44
CA LEU A 36 -1.26 7.72 12.56
C LEU A 36 0.12 7.73 13.21
N VAL A 37 1.19 7.71 12.41
CA VAL A 37 2.55 7.70 12.92
C VAL A 37 2.88 9.02 13.60
N SER A 38 2.67 10.15 12.94
CA SER A 38 3.01 11.47 13.49
C SER A 38 2.08 11.89 14.63
N GLY A 39 0.80 11.53 14.58
CA GLY A 39 -0.21 11.95 15.55
C GLY A 39 -0.38 11.03 16.76
N VAL A 40 -0.10 9.73 16.62
CA VAL A 40 -0.41 8.73 17.66
C VAL A 40 0.82 7.98 18.15
N ILE A 41 1.72 7.60 17.25
CA ILE A 41 2.90 6.78 17.60
C ILE A 41 4.07 7.65 18.05
N MET A 42 4.31 8.77 17.37
CA MET A 42 5.39 9.70 17.67
C MET A 42 5.28 10.36 19.04
N PRO A 43 4.12 10.86 19.54
CA PRO A 43 4.10 11.57 20.82
C PRO A 43 4.52 10.69 22.02
N PRO A 44 4.07 9.44 22.17
CA PRO A 44 4.59 8.55 23.22
C PRO A 44 6.07 8.23 23.07
N ILE A 45 6.56 8.00 21.85
CA ILE A 45 7.99 7.76 21.59
C ILE A 45 8.82 9.01 21.94
N GLY A 46 8.36 10.19 21.53
CA GLY A 46 8.98 11.47 21.85
C GLY A 46 9.10 11.68 23.35
N VAL A 47 8.04 11.41 24.12
CA VAL A 47 8.09 11.47 25.59
C VAL A 47 9.07 10.46 26.18
N LEU A 48 9.12 9.22 25.67
CA LEU A 48 10.02 8.17 26.16
C LEU A 48 11.50 8.44 25.84
N VAL A 49 11.78 9.07 24.70
CA VAL A 49 13.14 9.39 24.26
C VAL A 49 13.62 10.72 24.88
N GLY A 50 12.74 11.46 25.58
CA GLY A 50 13.09 12.67 26.33
C GLY A 50 12.85 13.98 25.57
N GLY A 51 11.89 14.00 24.65
CA GLY A 51 11.55 15.17 23.84
C GLY A 51 12.57 15.47 22.74
N VAL A 52 13.31 14.45 22.28
CA VAL A 52 14.37 14.62 21.28
C VAL A 52 13.73 14.83 19.91
N ASP A 53 13.50 16.10 19.58
CA ASP A 53 13.28 16.53 18.20
C ASP A 53 14.66 16.58 17.53
N PHE A 54 14.97 15.56 16.74
CA PHE A 54 16.24 15.53 16.01
C PHE A 54 16.28 16.68 14.99
N SER A 55 15.13 17.22 14.58
CA SER A 55 14.98 18.40 13.73
C SER A 55 15.86 19.60 14.12
N ASP A 56 16.15 19.80 15.40
CA ASP A 56 16.93 20.93 15.92
C ASP A 56 18.45 20.78 15.72
N LEU A 57 18.90 19.57 15.32
CA LEU A 57 20.30 19.32 15.00
C LEU A 57 20.61 19.90 13.61
N ALA A 58 21.11 21.14 13.62
CA ALA A 58 21.60 21.83 12.44
C ALA A 58 23.07 22.23 12.60
N PHE A 59 23.86 22.03 11.56
CA PHE A 59 25.23 22.55 11.48
C PHE A 59 25.24 23.84 10.66
N THR A 60 25.49 24.97 11.31
CA THR A 60 25.54 26.28 10.66
C THR A 60 26.88 26.43 9.91
N ILE A 61 26.82 26.45 8.58
CA ILE A 61 27.99 26.67 7.73
C ILE A 61 28.33 28.17 7.66
N LYS A 62 27.30 29.03 7.58
CA LYS A 62 27.44 30.49 7.62
C LYS A 62 26.39 31.08 8.53
N GLU A 63 26.85 31.90 9.48
CA GLU A 63 25.96 32.69 10.32
C GLU A 63 25.24 33.76 9.48
N ALA A 64 24.04 34.14 9.95
CA ALA A 64 23.26 35.19 9.33
C ALA A 64 24.01 36.53 9.43
N VAL A 65 24.16 37.24 8.31
CA VAL A 65 24.74 38.59 8.29
C VAL A 65 23.73 39.52 7.62
N GLY A 66 23.20 40.48 8.39
CA GLY A 66 22.17 41.42 7.91
C GLY A 66 20.81 40.73 7.69
N GLU A 67 20.21 40.92 6.52
CA GLU A 67 18.94 40.28 6.12
C GLU A 67 19.13 38.88 5.49
N ALA A 68 20.37 38.41 5.32
CA ALA A 68 20.64 37.13 4.69
C ALA A 68 20.39 35.97 5.68
N PRO A 69 19.53 34.98 5.34
CA PRO A 69 19.29 33.84 6.20
C PRO A 69 20.55 32.99 6.37
N PRO A 70 20.73 32.34 7.53
CA PRO A 70 21.89 31.49 7.80
C PRO A 70 21.88 30.26 6.89
N VAL A 71 23.04 29.85 6.42
CA VAL A 71 23.19 28.60 5.66
C VAL A 71 23.46 27.48 6.65
N VAL A 72 22.45 26.67 6.90
CA VAL A 72 22.45 25.55 7.85
C VAL A 72 22.27 24.22 7.11
N ILE A 73 23.06 23.22 7.49
CA ILE A 73 22.80 21.81 7.16
C ILE A 73 21.94 21.24 8.29
N SER A 74 20.64 21.10 8.03
CA SER A 74 19.69 20.51 8.97
C SER A 74 19.72 18.97 8.88
N TYR A 75 20.86 18.36 9.23
CA TYR A 75 21.02 16.89 9.21
C TYR A 75 20.05 16.19 10.18
N GLY A 76 19.63 16.90 11.22
CA GLY A 76 18.58 16.51 12.14
C GLY A 76 17.25 16.15 11.48
N SER A 77 16.77 17.01 10.57
CA SER A 77 15.54 16.78 9.82
C SER A 77 15.62 15.55 8.92
N PHE A 78 16.81 15.28 8.36
CA PHE A 78 17.03 14.07 7.57
C PHE A 78 16.94 12.81 8.43
N ILE A 79 17.60 12.79 9.60
CA ILE A 79 17.53 11.66 10.54
C ILE A 79 16.09 11.44 11.01
N GLN A 80 15.36 12.51 11.32
CA GLN A 80 13.95 12.43 11.68
C GLN A 80 13.10 11.79 10.58
N THR A 81 13.31 12.21 9.33
CA THR A 81 12.61 11.64 8.16
C THR A 81 12.91 10.15 7.99
N VAL A 82 14.15 9.71 8.25
CA VAL A 82 14.53 8.28 8.19
C VAL A 82 13.84 7.47 9.30
N ILE A 83 13.75 8.02 10.52
CA ILE A 83 13.04 7.40 11.63
C ILE A 83 11.54 7.29 11.31
N ASP A 84 10.91 8.38 10.85
CA ASP A 84 9.50 8.41 10.47
C ASP A 84 9.19 7.37 9.38
N PHE A 85 10.04 7.30 8.34
CA PHE A 85 9.91 6.32 7.28
C PHE A 85 10.01 4.88 7.82
N THR A 86 10.94 4.62 8.74
CA THR A 86 11.12 3.28 9.35
C THR A 86 9.89 2.88 10.17
N ILE A 87 9.31 3.80 10.94
CA ILE A 87 8.09 3.55 11.72
C ILE A 87 6.90 3.31 10.78
N ILE A 88 6.73 4.13 9.74
CA ILE A 88 5.68 3.96 8.72
C ILE A 88 5.81 2.59 8.05
N ALA A 89 7.01 2.22 7.60
CA ALA A 89 7.27 0.94 6.97
C ALA A 89 6.94 -0.23 7.91
N PHE A 90 7.33 -0.13 9.19
CA PHE A 90 7.01 -1.12 10.20
C PHE A 90 5.50 -1.23 10.47
N ALA A 91 4.79 -0.11 10.53
CA ALA A 91 3.34 -0.08 10.71
C ALA A 91 2.62 -0.75 9.52
N ILE A 92 3.01 -0.42 8.28
CA ILE A 92 2.48 -1.07 7.07
C ILE A 92 2.75 -2.58 7.10
N PHE A 93 3.97 -2.97 7.45
CA PHE A 93 4.33 -4.38 7.58
C PHE A 93 3.45 -5.12 8.60
N MET A 94 3.17 -4.53 9.77
CA MET A 94 2.29 -5.11 10.77
C MET A 94 0.85 -5.29 10.24
N VAL A 95 0.31 -4.31 9.52
CA VAL A 95 -1.03 -4.40 8.90
C VAL A 95 -1.08 -5.51 7.85
N ILE A 96 -0.10 -5.55 6.94
CA ILE A 96 -0.02 -6.59 5.90
C ILE A 96 0.12 -7.97 6.55
N LYS A 97 0.97 -8.09 7.57
CA LYS A 97 1.14 -9.34 8.34
C LYS A 97 -0.18 -9.77 9.00
N GLY A 98 -0.94 -8.83 9.56
CA GLY A 98 -2.27 -9.08 10.13
C GLY A 98 -3.26 -9.61 9.09
N ILE A 99 -3.37 -8.94 7.94
CA ILE A 99 -4.24 -9.37 6.84
C ILE A 99 -3.83 -10.75 6.31
N ASN A 100 -2.52 -10.98 6.10
CA ASN A 100 -2.02 -12.27 5.64
C ASN A 100 -2.26 -13.38 6.66
N SER A 101 -2.15 -13.09 7.96
CA SER A 101 -2.48 -14.05 9.02
C SER A 101 -3.96 -14.42 9.06
N LEU A 102 -4.86 -13.48 8.75
CA LEU A 102 -6.31 -13.73 8.68
C LEU A 102 -6.67 -14.56 7.44
N LYS A 103 -6.11 -14.19 6.27
CA LYS A 103 -6.30 -14.96 5.03
C LYS A 103 -5.80 -16.41 5.13
N ARG A 104 -4.66 -16.62 5.80
CA ARG A 104 -4.14 -17.98 6.03
C ARG A 104 -5.08 -18.84 6.88
N LYS A 105 -5.85 -18.21 7.76
CA LYS A 105 -6.85 -18.88 8.61
C LYS A 105 -8.14 -19.23 7.86
N GLU A 106 -8.48 -18.47 6.81
CA GLU A 106 -9.56 -18.81 5.88
C GLU A 106 -9.19 -19.98 4.95
N GLU A 107 -7.92 -20.15 4.59
CA GLU A 107 -7.48 -21.30 3.77
C GLU A 107 -7.38 -22.62 4.53
N GLU A 108 -7.34 -22.59 5.87
CA GLU A 108 -7.37 -23.78 6.74
C GLU A 108 -8.79 -24.28 7.03
N ALA A 109 -9.84 -23.51 6.69
CA ALA A 109 -11.17 -24.09 6.58
C ALA A 109 -11.13 -25.07 5.40
N PRO A 110 -11.52 -26.35 5.56
CA PRO A 110 -11.51 -27.30 4.45
C PRO A 110 -12.37 -26.72 3.34
N LYS A 111 -11.72 -26.21 2.29
CA LYS A 111 -12.39 -25.81 1.05
C LYS A 111 -13.17 -27.03 0.63
N ALA A 112 -14.50 -26.96 0.71
CA ALA A 112 -15.34 -27.96 0.09
C ALA A 112 -14.81 -28.12 -1.35
N PRO A 113 -14.55 -29.36 -1.81
CA PRO A 113 -13.99 -29.57 -3.14
C PRO A 113 -14.78 -28.71 -4.13
N PRO A 114 -14.09 -27.94 -4.99
CA PRO A 114 -14.76 -27.00 -5.87
C PRO A 114 -15.87 -27.75 -6.60
N ALA A 115 -17.07 -27.18 -6.60
CA ALA A 115 -18.14 -27.72 -7.41
C ALA A 115 -17.60 -27.83 -8.84
N PRO A 116 -17.75 -28.99 -9.51
CA PRO A 116 -17.21 -29.18 -10.84
C PRO A 116 -17.71 -28.04 -11.74
N SER A 117 -16.79 -27.45 -12.48
CA SER A 117 -17.11 -26.39 -13.44
C SER A 117 -18.12 -26.92 -14.47
N VAL A 118 -18.88 -26.02 -15.08
CA VAL A 118 -19.85 -26.38 -16.12
C VAL A 118 -19.18 -27.19 -17.24
N GLU A 119 -17.92 -26.85 -17.56
CA GLU A 119 -17.10 -27.58 -18.52
C GLU A 119 -16.77 -29.00 -18.03
N GLU A 120 -16.36 -29.18 -16.78
CA GLU A 120 -16.10 -30.51 -16.20
C GLU A 120 -17.37 -31.37 -16.14
N THR A 121 -18.53 -30.79 -15.85
CA THR A 121 -19.82 -31.50 -15.90
C THR A 121 -20.17 -31.92 -17.32
N LEU A 122 -20.03 -31.02 -18.29
CA LEU A 122 -20.30 -31.31 -19.70
C LEU A 122 -19.34 -32.37 -20.25
N LEU A 123 -18.05 -32.30 -19.88
CA LEU A 123 -17.06 -33.32 -20.27
C LEU A 123 -17.37 -34.69 -19.65
N THR A 124 -17.90 -34.72 -18.43
CA THR A 124 -18.34 -35.96 -17.78
C THR A 124 -19.55 -36.56 -18.51
N GLU A 125 -20.53 -35.74 -18.85
CA GLU A 125 -21.70 -36.15 -19.64
C GLU A 125 -21.30 -36.64 -21.04
N ILE A 126 -20.42 -35.91 -21.73
CA ILE A 126 -19.90 -36.30 -23.06
C ILE A 126 -19.17 -37.65 -22.98
N ARG A 127 -18.33 -37.86 -21.95
CA ARG A 127 -17.63 -39.14 -21.74
C ARG A 127 -18.63 -40.28 -21.55
N ASP A 128 -19.66 -40.07 -20.75
CA ASP A 128 -20.64 -41.11 -20.44
C ASP A 128 -21.52 -41.43 -21.66
N LEU A 129 -21.88 -40.41 -22.46
CA LEU A 129 -22.55 -40.57 -23.75
C LEU A 129 -21.68 -41.35 -24.75
N LEU A 130 -20.39 -41.03 -24.87
CA LEU A 130 -19.46 -41.76 -25.74
C LEU A 130 -19.28 -43.22 -25.31
N LYS A 131 -19.19 -43.48 -24.00
CA LYS A 131 -19.09 -44.84 -23.45
C LYS A 131 -20.35 -45.66 -23.69
N SER A 132 -21.51 -45.00 -23.73
CA SER A 132 -22.79 -45.64 -24.07
C SER A 132 -22.92 -45.94 -25.56
N GLN A 133 -22.31 -45.14 -26.44
CA GLN A 133 -22.26 -45.37 -27.89
C GLN A 133 -21.22 -46.43 -28.30
N SER A 134 -20.15 -46.60 -27.54
CA SER A 134 -19.08 -47.58 -27.83
C SER A 134 -19.42 -49.00 -27.36
N LYS A 135 -20.69 -49.30 -27.07
CA LYS A 135 -21.19 -50.58 -26.59
C LYS A 135 -22.35 -51.03 -27.46
#